data_AF-A0A2N7ICL6-F1
#
_entry.id   AF-A0A2N7ICL6-F1
#
_cell.length_a   1.000
_cell.length_b   1.000
_cell.length_c   1.000
_cell.angle_alpha   90.00
_cell.angle_beta   90.00
_cell.angle_gamma   90.00
#
_symmetry.space_group_name_H-M   'P 1'
#
loop_
_entity.id
_entity.type
_entity.pdbx_description
1 polymer ?
#
loop_
_entity_poly.entity_id
_entity_poly.type
_entity_poly.pdbx_seq_one_letter_code
_entity_poly.pdbx_strand_id
1 'polypeptide(L)'
;MKKMVVLLSLMTVASVALADNSNSETTLKLPANSVACYGTVAGMCDFQRAPITHEQLVSNIAGEPSIVTSIHYFVDRDDKIILEYTTVEMDYIKRMSNYIGVRALGIGGYFGLGDDKNEYLTQQQSIVSKECPKKNGCQILIEYIDSLRD
;
A
#
# COMPACT_ATOMS: atom_id res chain seq x y z
N MET A 1 -36.60 -40.92 -10.97
CA MET A 1 -35.68 -39.95 -10.34
C MET A 1 -35.15 -39.03 -11.43
N LYS A 2 -35.59 -37.76 -11.47
CA LYS A 2 -35.18 -36.78 -12.50
C LYS A 2 -33.79 -36.25 -12.17
N LYS A 3 -32.83 -36.41 -13.09
CA LYS A 3 -31.49 -35.82 -13.00
C LYS A 3 -31.59 -34.35 -13.41
N MET A 4 -31.33 -33.46 -12.46
CA MET A 4 -31.28 -32.03 -12.68
C MET A 4 -29.84 -31.68 -13.08
N VAL A 5 -29.64 -31.35 -14.35
CA VAL A 5 -28.35 -30.89 -14.88
C VAL A 5 -28.24 -29.41 -14.53
N VAL A 6 -27.39 -29.10 -13.55
CA VAL A 6 -27.04 -27.72 -13.20
C VAL A 6 -25.96 -27.26 -14.18
N LEU A 7 -26.35 -26.47 -15.18
CA LEU A 7 -25.41 -25.66 -15.95
C LEU A 7 -24.89 -24.56 -15.03
N LEU A 8 -23.68 -24.74 -14.47
CA LEU A 8 -22.91 -23.60 -13.97
C LEU A 8 -22.30 -22.87 -15.16
N SER A 9 -22.91 -21.74 -15.53
CA SER A 9 -22.34 -20.75 -16.42
C SER A 9 -21.04 -20.20 -15.83
N LEU A 10 -19.91 -20.49 -16.49
CA LEU A 10 -18.64 -19.80 -16.32
C LEU A 10 -18.85 -18.30 -16.63
N MET A 11 -18.82 -17.47 -15.60
CA MET A 11 -18.59 -16.03 -15.77
C MET A 11 -17.07 -15.82 -15.71
N THR A 12 -16.46 -15.79 -16.87
CA THR A 12 -15.11 -15.24 -17.06
C THR A 12 -15.26 -13.73 -17.23
N VAL A 13 -14.73 -12.95 -16.28
CA VAL A 13 -14.38 -11.55 -16.56
C VAL A 13 -12.90 -11.42 -16.36
N ALA A 14 -12.20 -11.55 -17.48
CA ALA A 14 -10.82 -11.11 -17.61
C ALA A 14 -10.81 -9.58 -17.43
N SER A 15 -10.00 -9.11 -16.50
CA SER A 15 -9.48 -7.75 -16.51
C SER A 15 -8.04 -7.84 -16.06
N VAL A 16 -7.18 -8.19 -17.01
CA VAL A 16 -5.74 -8.00 -16.92
C VAL A 16 -5.49 -6.49 -16.97
N ALA A 17 -5.31 -5.89 -15.80
CA ALA A 17 -4.59 -4.62 -15.70
C ALA A 17 -3.11 -4.98 -15.52
N LEU A 18 -2.39 -5.09 -16.63
CA LEU A 18 -0.94 -4.95 -16.61
C LEU A 18 -0.67 -3.47 -16.29
N ALA A 19 -0.42 -3.20 -15.01
CA ALA A 19 0.14 -1.92 -14.60
C ALA A 19 1.64 -1.95 -14.91
N ASP A 20 1.97 -1.39 -16.05
CA ASP A 20 3.33 -1.12 -16.50
C ASP A 20 3.85 0.14 -15.77
N ASN A 21 5.04 0.02 -15.17
CA ASN A 21 5.97 1.06 -14.72
C ASN A 21 5.58 2.11 -13.64
N SER A 22 6.16 1.90 -12.45
CA SER A 22 7.07 2.83 -11.76
C SER A 22 6.61 4.21 -11.25
N ASN A 23 5.35 4.37 -10.81
CA ASN A 23 4.98 5.40 -9.84
C ASN A 23 3.67 4.98 -9.15
N SER A 24 3.77 4.32 -8.00
CA SER A 24 2.63 3.78 -7.25
C SER A 24 1.92 4.89 -6.46
N GLU A 25 1.21 5.75 -7.18
CA GLU A 25 0.15 6.61 -6.65
C GLU A 25 -1.15 6.21 -7.34
N THR A 26 -1.87 5.28 -6.73
CA THR A 26 -3.15 4.82 -7.26
C THR A 26 -4.25 5.78 -6.80
N THR A 27 -4.77 6.60 -7.72
CA THR A 27 -5.89 7.50 -7.43
C THR A 27 -7.22 6.75 -7.45
N LEU A 28 -7.94 6.73 -6.33
CA LEU A 28 -9.31 6.20 -6.27
C LEU A 28 -10.33 7.36 -6.32
N LYS A 29 -11.23 7.33 -7.30
CA LYS A 29 -12.34 8.28 -7.44
C LYS A 29 -13.64 7.60 -7.04
N LEU A 30 -14.27 8.05 -5.96
CA LEU A 30 -15.56 7.54 -5.50
C LEU A 30 -16.60 8.67 -5.47
N PRO A 31 -17.88 8.40 -5.77
CA PRO A 31 -18.96 9.28 -5.32
C PRO A 31 -18.96 9.28 -3.78
N ALA A 32 -18.99 10.42 -3.10
CA ALA A 32 -19.18 10.53 -1.65
C ALA A 32 -20.49 9.91 -1.16
N ASN A 33 -21.41 9.63 -2.08
CA ASN A 33 -22.61 8.83 -1.89
C ASN A 33 -22.40 7.32 -2.17
N SER A 34 -21.15 6.82 -2.26
CA SER A 34 -20.84 5.39 -2.13
C SER A 34 -21.05 4.97 -0.66
N VAL A 35 -22.34 4.82 -0.36
CA VAL A 35 -23.01 4.41 0.88
C VAL A 35 -22.68 5.30 2.09
N ALA A 36 -23.33 6.47 2.12
CA ALA A 36 -23.50 7.23 3.35
C ALA A 36 -24.30 6.38 4.35
N CYS A 37 -23.73 6.06 5.52
CA CYS A 37 -24.60 5.77 6.66
C CYS A 37 -25.22 7.09 7.08
N TYR A 38 -26.52 7.21 6.86
CA TYR A 38 -27.26 8.37 7.32
C TYR A 38 -27.39 8.33 8.85
N GLY A 39 -26.57 9.16 9.50
CA GLY A 39 -26.66 9.69 10.86
C GLY A 39 -26.18 11.15 10.84
N THR A 40 -26.11 11.85 11.99
CA THR A 40 -25.81 13.30 12.10
C THR A 40 -24.43 13.75 11.57
N VAL A 41 -23.61 12.84 11.04
CA VAL A 41 -22.31 13.11 10.41
C VAL A 41 -22.22 12.26 9.13
N ALA A 42 -21.88 12.87 8.00
CA ALA A 42 -21.62 12.14 6.76
C ALA A 42 -20.44 11.16 6.96
N GLY A 43 -20.64 9.87 6.70
CA GLY A 43 -19.63 8.83 6.87
C GLY A 43 -19.80 7.68 5.89
N MET A 44 -18.70 6.99 5.56
CA MET A 44 -18.69 5.87 4.59
C MET A 44 -19.04 4.56 5.30
N CYS A 45 -19.71 3.64 4.58
CA CYS A 45 -20.13 2.37 5.13
C CYS A 45 -19.78 1.17 4.25
N ASP A 46 -19.61 0.02 4.90
CA ASP A 46 -19.41 -1.25 4.20
C ASP A 46 -20.72 -1.79 3.58
N PHE A 47 -20.63 -2.97 2.94
CA PHE A 47 -21.78 -3.65 2.33
C PHE A 47 -22.88 -4.04 3.33
N GLN A 48 -22.56 -4.09 4.64
CA GLN A 48 -23.50 -4.36 5.74
C GLN A 48 -24.05 -3.08 6.37
N ARG A 49 -23.69 -1.90 5.85
CA ARG A 49 -24.01 -0.58 6.40
C ARG A 49 -23.38 -0.32 7.78
N ALA A 50 -22.26 -0.98 8.09
CA ALA A 50 -21.46 -0.61 9.24
C ALA A 50 -20.55 0.59 8.87
N PRO A 51 -20.37 1.56 9.78
CA PRO A 51 -19.46 2.68 9.55
C PRO A 51 -18.02 2.18 9.43
N ILE A 52 -17.31 2.66 8.42
CA ILE A 52 -15.90 2.33 8.16
C ILE A 52 -15.05 3.59 8.01
N THR A 53 -13.77 3.48 8.37
CA THR A 53 -12.79 4.55 8.18
C THR A 53 -12.32 4.62 6.72
N HIS A 54 -11.68 5.72 6.32
CA HIS A 54 -11.10 5.85 4.97
C HIS A 54 -10.05 4.75 4.72
N GLU A 55 -9.23 4.43 5.73
CA GLU A 55 -8.23 3.35 5.67
C GLU A 55 -8.86 1.97 5.47
N GLN A 56 -9.94 1.67 6.19
CA GLN A 56 -10.67 0.41 6.02
C GLN A 56 -11.26 0.30 4.61
N LEU A 57 -11.83 1.40 4.09
CA LEU A 57 -12.36 1.44 2.73
C LEU A 57 -11.27 1.17 1.69
N VAL A 58 -10.15 1.90 1.73
CA VAL A 58 -9.07 1.70 0.75
C VAL A 58 -8.41 0.33 0.91
N SER A 59 -8.28 -0.19 2.13
CA SER A 59 -7.75 -1.54 2.38
C SER A 59 -8.66 -2.62 1.79
N ASN A 60 -9.98 -2.46 1.93
CA ASN A 60 -10.95 -3.39 1.37
C ASN A 60 -10.93 -3.36 -0.17
N ILE A 61 -10.78 -2.18 -0.77
CA ILE A 61 -10.73 -2.01 -2.23
C ILE A 61 -9.42 -2.52 -2.81
N ALA A 62 -8.29 -2.22 -2.16
CA ALA A 62 -6.98 -2.70 -2.57
C ALA A 62 -6.80 -4.21 -2.33
N GLY A 63 -7.58 -4.80 -1.43
CA GLY A 63 -7.43 -6.20 -1.03
C GLY A 63 -6.22 -6.44 -0.12
N GLU A 64 -5.57 -5.38 0.36
CA GLU A 64 -4.44 -5.45 1.27
C GLU A 64 -4.38 -4.22 2.21
N PRO A 65 -3.74 -4.34 3.39
CA PRO A 65 -3.64 -3.24 4.34
C PRO A 65 -3.06 -1.98 3.70
N SER A 66 -3.81 -0.88 3.80
CA SER A 66 -3.53 0.38 3.11
C SER A 66 -3.73 1.59 4.04
N ILE A 67 -2.94 2.62 3.80
CA ILE A 67 -2.88 3.87 4.54
C ILE A 67 -3.31 4.99 3.62
N VAL A 68 -4.21 5.85 4.07
CA VAL A 68 -4.63 7.04 3.34
C VAL A 68 -3.59 8.14 3.53
N THR A 69 -3.02 8.63 2.43
CA THR A 69 -1.97 9.66 2.44
C THR A 69 -2.54 11.06 2.30
N SER A 70 -3.65 11.20 1.57
CA SER A 70 -4.33 12.48 1.38
C SER A 70 -5.83 12.29 1.13
N ILE A 71 -6.61 13.28 1.55
CA ILE A 71 -8.05 13.37 1.32
C ILE A 71 -8.33 14.72 0.68
N HIS A 72 -8.84 14.70 -0.55
CA HIS A 72 -9.23 15.91 -1.26
C HIS A 72 -10.75 16.03 -1.30
N TYR A 73 -11.25 17.15 -0.78
CA TYR A 73 -12.66 17.53 -0.81
C TYR A 73 -12.92 18.50 -1.95
N PHE A 74 -14.09 18.39 -2.59
CA PHE A 74 -14.51 19.37 -3.60
C PHE A 74 -15.36 20.45 -2.94
N VAL A 75 -14.98 21.72 -3.12
CA VAL A 75 -15.60 22.88 -2.46
C VAL A 75 -17.10 23.00 -2.79
N ASP A 76 -17.49 22.69 -4.03
CA ASP A 76 -18.87 22.84 -4.52
C ASP A 76 -19.59 21.49 -4.70
N ARG A 77 -18.97 20.38 -4.26
CA ARG A 77 -19.49 19.02 -4.42
C ARG A 77 -19.15 18.12 -3.24
N ASP A 78 -20.06 18.10 -2.28
CA ASP A 78 -20.14 17.18 -1.16
C ASP A 78 -20.46 15.73 -1.58
N ASP A 79 -20.75 15.50 -2.86
CA ASP A 79 -21.02 14.19 -3.48
C ASP A 79 -19.76 13.44 -3.94
N LYS A 80 -18.53 13.93 -3.72
CA LYS A 80 -17.26 13.25 -4.10
C LYS A 80 -16.13 13.56 -3.13
N ILE A 81 -15.22 12.60 -2.98
CA ILE A 81 -13.90 12.79 -2.41
C ILE A 81 -12.86 12.03 -3.24
N ILE A 82 -11.61 12.51 -3.26
CA ILE A 82 -10.48 11.74 -3.77
C ILE A 82 -9.67 11.25 -2.57
N LEU A 83 -9.42 9.95 -2.52
CA LEU A 83 -8.52 9.33 -1.55
C LEU A 83 -7.25 8.92 -2.28
N GLU A 84 -6.14 9.50 -1.86
CA GLU A 84 -4.81 8.99 -2.19
C GLU A 84 -4.40 8.03 -1.09
N TYR A 85 -3.87 6.88 -1.48
CA TYR A 85 -3.45 5.86 -0.53
C TYR A 85 -2.18 5.15 -1.01
N THR A 86 -1.48 4.56 -0.04
CA THR A 86 -0.37 3.65 -0.24
C THR A 86 -0.65 2.36 0.51
N THR A 87 -0.07 1.25 0.08
CA THR A 87 -0.11 0.03 0.88
C THR A 87 0.82 0.17 2.08
N VAL A 88 0.53 -0.53 3.18
CA VAL A 88 1.40 -0.58 4.37
C VAL A 88 2.80 -1.08 4.01
N GLU A 89 2.88 -2.02 3.06
CA GLU A 89 4.13 -2.51 2.49
C GLU A 89 4.94 -1.40 1.81
N MET A 90 4.32 -0.64 0.91
CA MET A 90 5.01 0.43 0.17
C MET A 90 5.40 1.60 1.07
N ASP A 91 4.58 1.93 2.08
CA ASP A 91 4.94 2.92 3.10
C ASP A 91 6.19 2.48 3.89
N TYR A 92 6.22 1.21 4.33
CA TYR A 92 7.37 0.64 5.02
C TYR A 92 8.63 0.71 4.15
N ILE A 93 8.55 0.31 2.87
CA ILE A 93 9.67 0.38 1.93
C ILE A 93 10.17 1.82 1.76
N LYS A 94 9.27 2.79 1.57
CA LYS A 94 9.64 4.22 1.41
C LYS A 94 10.32 4.78 2.66
N ARG A 95 9.75 4.54 3.85
CA ARG A 95 10.34 5.05 5.11
C ARG A 95 11.69 4.41 5.39
N MET A 96 11.81 3.10 5.19
CA MET A 96 13.03 2.37 5.51
C MET A 96 14.14 2.66 4.50
N SER A 97 13.84 2.75 3.19
CA SER A 97 14.83 3.13 2.17
C SER A 97 15.43 4.52 2.45
N ASN A 98 14.61 5.50 2.84
CA ASN A 98 15.08 6.83 3.21
C ASN A 98 15.97 6.79 4.47
N TYR A 99 15.51 6.11 5.53
CA TYR A 99 16.28 5.96 6.78
C TYR A 99 17.66 5.32 6.53
N ILE A 100 17.69 4.21 5.78
CA ILE A 100 18.91 3.48 5.46
C ILE A 100 19.83 4.31 4.57
N GLY A 101 19.28 4.92 3.51
CA GLY A 101 20.05 5.72 2.56
C GLY A 101 20.76 6.90 3.22
N VAL A 102 20.04 7.69 4.01
CA VAL A 102 20.61 8.84 4.74
C VAL A 102 21.73 8.39 5.68
N ARG A 103 21.53 7.29 6.42
CA ARG A 103 22.51 6.81 7.39
C ARG A 103 23.73 6.17 6.73
N ALA A 104 23.54 5.43 5.64
CA ALA A 104 24.62 4.84 4.86
C ALA A 104 25.56 5.90 4.25
N LEU A 105 24.99 7.00 3.73
CA LEU A 105 25.77 8.16 3.24
C LEU A 105 26.56 8.83 4.38
N GLY A 106 25.96 8.96 5.56
CA GLY A 106 26.62 9.54 6.74
C GLY A 106 27.80 8.72 7.25
N ILE A 107 27.69 7.39 7.24
CA ILE A 107 28.78 6.48 7.66
C ILE A 107 29.91 6.46 6.62
N GLY A 108 29.58 6.48 5.33
CA GLY A 108 30.58 6.50 4.25
C GLY A 108 31.33 7.84 4.08
N GLY A 109 30.74 8.96 4.52
CA GLY A 109 31.23 10.30 4.20
C GLY A 109 32.18 10.93 5.22
N TYR A 110 32.27 10.45 6.46
CA TYR A 110 32.92 11.22 7.54
C TYR A 110 34.26 10.66 8.05
N PHE A 111 34.48 9.35 8.05
CA PHE A 111 35.75 8.71 8.39
C PHE A 111 35.79 7.34 7.70
N GLY A 112 36.78 7.07 6.84
CA GLY A 112 36.85 5.87 6.01
C GLY A 112 36.96 4.55 6.78
N LEU A 113 35.85 4.05 7.32
CA LEU A 113 35.69 2.73 7.91
C LEU A 113 34.57 2.00 7.16
N GLY A 114 34.93 1.42 6.01
CA GLY A 114 34.00 0.63 5.17
C GLY A 114 33.40 -0.59 5.88
N ASP A 115 34.06 -1.08 6.93
CA ASP A 115 33.58 -2.21 7.74
C ASP A 115 32.30 -1.84 8.53
N ASP A 116 32.22 -0.62 9.06
CA ASP A 116 31.05 -0.12 9.80
C ASP A 116 29.82 0.04 8.89
N LYS A 117 30.03 0.41 7.62
CA LYS A 117 28.97 0.50 6.60
C LYS A 117 28.41 -0.89 6.29
N ASN A 118 29.28 -1.87 6.06
CA ASN A 118 28.87 -3.23 5.72
C ASN A 118 28.17 -3.95 6.89
N GLU A 119 28.67 -3.76 8.12
CA GLU A 119 28.00 -4.27 9.32
C GLU A 119 26.60 -3.66 9.48
N TYR A 120 26.49 -2.34 9.34
CA TYR A 120 25.21 -1.63 9.37
C TYR A 120 24.22 -2.16 8.31
N LEU A 121 24.63 -2.25 7.04
CA LEU A 121 23.75 -2.71 5.96
C LEU A 121 23.31 -4.18 6.19
N THR A 122 24.20 -5.02 6.71
CA THR A 122 23.86 -6.42 7.08
C THR A 122 22.83 -6.48 8.21
N GLN A 123 22.97 -5.62 9.23
CA GLN A 123 21.97 -5.49 10.29
C GLN A 123 20.62 -5.05 9.72
N GLN A 124 20.61 -4.06 8.81
CA GLN A 124 19.37 -3.59 8.18
C GLN A 124 18.68 -4.68 7.35
N GLN A 125 19.42 -5.51 6.61
CA GLN A 125 18.84 -6.66 5.90
C GLN A 125 18.15 -7.64 6.86
N SER A 126 18.76 -7.90 8.03
CA SER A 126 18.15 -8.75 9.05
C SER A 126 16.86 -8.15 9.60
N ILE A 127 16.83 -6.85 9.85
CA ILE A 127 15.63 -6.13 10.32
C ILE A 127 14.53 -6.20 9.27
N VAL A 128 14.83 -5.83 8.02
CA VAL A 128 13.87 -5.86 6.90
C VAL A 128 13.29 -7.25 6.69
N SER A 129 14.10 -8.29 6.78
CA SER A 129 13.65 -9.68 6.62
C SER A 129 12.68 -10.13 7.74
N LYS A 130 12.79 -9.55 8.93
CA LYS A 130 11.96 -9.88 10.11
C LYS A 130 10.70 -9.02 10.19
N GLU A 131 10.80 -7.74 9.88
CA GLU A 131 9.75 -6.75 10.10
C GLU A 131 8.92 -6.42 8.86
N CYS A 132 9.26 -6.99 7.69
CA CYS A 132 8.49 -6.73 6.47
C CYS A 132 6.99 -7.08 6.67
N PRO A 133 6.07 -6.14 6.40
CA PRO A 133 4.63 -6.34 6.60
C PRO A 133 4.02 -7.50 5.80
N LYS A 134 4.69 -7.90 4.71
CA LYS A 134 4.23 -8.93 3.79
C LYS A 134 5.36 -9.90 3.47
N LYS A 135 5.07 -11.20 3.55
CA LYS A 135 6.05 -12.24 3.23
C LYS A 135 6.55 -12.04 1.80
N ASN A 136 7.86 -11.88 1.63
CA ASN A 136 8.55 -11.62 0.36
C ASN A 136 8.18 -10.28 -0.33
N GLY A 137 7.47 -9.36 0.33
CA GLY A 137 7.10 -8.07 -0.25
C GLY A 137 8.26 -7.07 -0.33
N CYS A 138 9.14 -7.08 0.68
CA CYS A 138 10.24 -6.11 0.78
C CYS A 138 11.50 -6.49 -0.01
N GLN A 139 11.40 -7.35 -1.03
CA GLN A 139 12.54 -7.77 -1.85
C GLN A 139 13.26 -6.57 -2.50
N ILE A 140 12.48 -5.60 -3.00
CA ILE A 140 13.00 -4.36 -3.58
C ILE A 140 13.87 -3.58 -2.58
N LEU A 141 13.49 -3.58 -1.30
CA LEU A 141 14.26 -2.92 -0.26
C LEU A 141 15.56 -3.66 0.07
N ILE A 142 15.56 -5.00 -0.01
CA ILE A 142 16.77 -5.81 0.15
C ILE A 142 17.76 -5.52 -0.99
N GLU A 143 17.27 -5.48 -2.23
CA GLU A 143 18.06 -5.14 -3.42
C GLU A 143 18.64 -3.72 -3.32
N TYR A 144 17.84 -2.76 -2.84
CA TYR A 144 18.32 -1.41 -2.54
C TYR A 144 19.46 -1.42 -1.51
N ILE A 145 19.33 -2.16 -0.40
CA ILE A 145 20.40 -2.29 0.60
C ILE A 145 21.67 -2.90 0.00
N ASP A 146 21.54 -3.91 -0.88
CA ASP A 146 22.68 -4.51 -1.56
C ASP A 146 23.36 -3.49 -2.50
N SER A 147 22.60 -2.70 -3.25
CA SER A 147 23.16 -1.64 -4.12
C SER A 147 23.91 -0.56 -3.36
N LEU A 148 23.64 -0.39 -2.06
CA LEU A 148 24.37 0.55 -1.21
C LEU A 148 25.72 -0.02 -0.75
N ARG A 149 26.02 -1.30 -0.94
CA ARG A 149 27.30 -1.91 -0.53
C ARG A 149 28.42 -1.57 -1.51
N ASP A 150 28.10 -1.54 -2.80
CA ASP A 150 29.00 -1.11 -3.88
C ASP A 150 29.40 0.37 -3.75
#